data_AF-A0A7T1I791-F1
#
_entry.id   AF-A0A7T1I791-F1
#
_cell.length_a   1.000
_cell.length_b   1.000
_cell.length_c   1.000
_cell.angle_alpha   90.00
_cell.angle_beta   90.00
_cell.angle_gamma   90.00
#
_symmetry.space_group_name_H-M   'P 1'
#
loop_
_entity.id
_entity.type
_entity.pdbx_description
1 polymer ?
#
loop_
_entity_poly.entity_id
_entity_poly.type
_entity_poly.pdbx_seq_one_letter_code
_entity_poly.pdbx_strand_id
1 'polypeptide(L)'
;MARQLIASASGAEGRPSLLEILQEVRQPPMAPEAGRRQAPPPPQRQAWRSPLRPSCAPPAEALRQRLENRLVVLQNTPHRVAIDPSNFGQRFDHDAFGNPVGSTPKVVVLHETVYGIGSALNTFLTPHPNDDDQVSYHTLIGGDGAVLNTVDPSLRAFGAGNSAFNGLWVITNPRVSGSVNNFALHLSLETPLDGEDNDPSHSGYSSAQYDAMAVVLTDWMRRFGFPAQNITTHRYVDLGGERGDPRSFDWRALEVRLAALGMLCPSR
;
A
#
# COMPACT_ATOMS: atom_id res chain seq x y z
N MET A 1 24.84 77.69 -21.86
CA MET A 1 25.16 76.60 -22.83
C MET A 1 24.62 75.29 -22.30
N ALA A 2 24.37 74.35 -23.19
CA ALA A 2 23.30 73.36 -23.18
C ALA A 2 23.56 72.04 -22.40
N ARG A 3 22.44 71.38 -21.99
CA ARG A 3 22.15 69.91 -21.94
C ARG A 3 22.99 69.05 -20.97
N GLN A 4 22.53 68.01 -20.27
CA GLN A 4 21.37 67.10 -20.38
C GLN A 4 21.25 66.22 -19.10
N LEU A 5 20.01 65.91 -18.67
CA LEU A 5 19.42 64.65 -18.10
C LEU A 5 20.33 63.66 -17.33
N ILE A 6 19.93 63.13 -16.15
CA ILE A 6 19.05 61.94 -16.00
C ILE A 6 18.42 61.89 -14.58
N ALA A 7 17.17 61.47 -14.54
CA ALA A 7 16.34 61.19 -13.37
C ALA A 7 16.55 59.77 -12.81
N SER A 8 16.27 59.53 -11.52
CA SER A 8 15.41 58.41 -11.08
C SER A 8 15.01 58.54 -9.61
N ALA A 9 13.82 58.03 -9.31
CA ALA A 9 13.03 58.26 -8.12
C ALA A 9 13.31 57.25 -6.99
N SER A 10 12.90 57.69 -5.79
CA SER A 10 12.76 56.97 -4.52
C SER A 10 11.91 55.70 -4.60
N GLY A 11 12.40 54.61 -4.01
CA GLY A 11 11.60 53.43 -3.64
C GLY A 11 11.84 53.07 -2.18
N ALA A 12 10.80 53.16 -1.36
CA ALA A 12 10.78 52.76 0.04
C ALA A 12 10.37 51.28 0.14
N GLU A 13 11.19 50.44 0.77
CA GLU A 13 10.86 49.06 1.13
C GLU A 13 9.98 49.06 2.40
N GLY A 14 8.69 48.78 2.24
CA GLY A 14 7.72 48.68 3.33
C GLY A 14 7.74 47.30 4.00
N ARG A 15 7.90 47.27 5.32
CA ARG A 15 7.62 46.07 6.14
C ARG A 15 6.10 45.83 6.19
N PRO A 16 5.62 44.58 6.06
CA PRO A 16 4.20 44.28 6.07
C PRO A 16 3.59 44.58 7.45
N SER A 17 2.36 45.07 7.43
CA SER A 17 1.59 45.40 8.62
C SER A 17 1.05 44.15 9.30
N LEU A 18 0.78 44.23 10.61
CA LEU A 18 0.22 43.12 11.40
C LEU A 18 -1.14 42.63 10.86
N LEU A 19 -1.89 43.49 10.17
CA LEU A 19 -3.16 43.15 9.53
C LEU A 19 -2.96 42.32 8.25
N GLU A 20 -1.90 42.58 7.48
CA GLU A 20 -1.55 41.76 6.30
C GLU A 20 -1.11 40.35 6.73
N ILE A 21 -0.33 40.24 7.81
CA ILE A 21 0.07 38.94 8.38
C ILE A 21 -1.16 38.15 8.87
N LEU A 22 -2.13 38.82 9.50
CA LEU A 22 -3.37 38.16 9.95
C LEU A 22 -4.30 37.76 8.80
N GLN A 23 -4.23 38.44 7.66
CA GLN A 23 -4.94 38.03 6.44
C GLN A 23 -4.27 36.83 5.77
N GLU A 24 -2.93 36.77 5.78
CA GLU A 24 -2.14 35.65 5.26
C GLU A 24 -2.43 34.33 6.01
N VAL A 25 -2.60 34.41 7.34
CA VAL A 25 -2.93 33.26 8.20
C VAL A 25 -4.38 32.77 8.01
N ARG A 26 -5.27 33.59 7.43
CA ARG A 26 -6.68 33.24 7.17
C ARG A 26 -6.93 32.72 5.76
N GLN A 27 -5.97 32.84 4.84
CA GLN A 27 -6.13 32.28 3.51
C GLN A 27 -5.82 30.78 3.56
N PRO A 28 -6.74 29.90 3.10
CA PRO A 28 -6.36 28.53 2.81
C PRO A 28 -5.19 28.57 1.81
N PRO A 29 -4.24 27.63 1.90
CA PRO A 29 -3.09 27.61 1.00
C PRO A 29 -3.59 27.73 -0.45
N MET A 30 -3.00 28.66 -1.21
CA MET A 30 -3.33 28.90 -2.61
C MET A 30 -3.54 27.56 -3.32
N ALA A 31 -4.75 27.37 -3.87
CA ALA A 31 -5.00 26.27 -4.78
C ALA A 31 -3.90 26.30 -5.86
N PRO A 32 -3.20 25.19 -6.13
CA PRO A 32 -2.17 25.17 -7.15
C PRO A 32 -2.73 25.62 -8.50
N GLU A 33 -1.95 26.44 -9.22
CA GLU A 33 -2.24 26.88 -10.59
C GLU A 33 -2.78 25.73 -11.45
N ALA A 34 -3.80 26.04 -12.25
CA ALA A 34 -4.43 25.12 -13.19
C ALA A 34 -3.44 24.72 -14.30
N GLY A 35 -2.63 23.70 -14.03
CA GLY A 35 -1.70 23.12 -15.00
C GLY A 35 -1.06 21.84 -14.44
N ARG A 36 -1.10 20.76 -15.23
CA ARG A 36 -0.40 19.51 -14.91
C ARG A 36 1.09 19.78 -14.81
N ARG A 37 1.71 19.41 -13.69
CA ARG A 37 3.16 19.51 -13.47
C ARG A 37 3.77 18.13 -13.42
N GLN A 38 5.02 17.98 -13.88
CA GLN A 38 5.72 16.71 -13.79
C GLN A 38 5.96 16.36 -12.32
N ALA A 39 5.37 15.24 -11.87
CA ALA A 39 5.69 14.69 -10.56
C ALA A 39 7.14 14.17 -10.55
N PRO A 40 7.90 14.35 -9.45
CA PRO A 40 9.24 13.79 -9.35
C PRO A 40 9.16 12.25 -9.46
N PRO A 41 10.09 11.61 -10.17
CA PRO A 41 10.16 10.16 -10.23
C PRO A 41 10.67 9.58 -8.90
N PRO A 42 10.31 8.34 -8.55
CA PRO A 42 10.91 7.67 -7.41
C PRO A 42 12.41 7.42 -7.66
N PRO A 43 13.21 7.20 -6.59
CA PRO A 43 14.59 6.77 -6.73
C PRO A 43 14.73 5.51 -7.59
N GLN A 44 15.79 5.43 -8.40
CA GLN A 44 16.04 4.25 -9.23
C GLN A 44 16.38 3.04 -8.34
N ARG A 45 15.66 1.93 -8.56
CA ARG A 45 15.89 0.64 -7.88
C ARG A 45 15.76 -0.51 -8.87
N GLN A 46 16.26 -1.67 -8.47
CA GLN A 46 16.11 -2.89 -9.25
C GLN A 46 14.63 -3.24 -9.41
N ALA A 47 14.21 -3.54 -10.63
CA ALA A 47 12.86 -3.99 -10.92
C ALA A 47 12.56 -5.31 -10.19
N TRP A 48 11.32 -5.44 -9.71
CA TRP A 48 10.81 -6.60 -9.01
C TRP A 48 10.89 -7.82 -9.92
N ARG A 49 11.47 -8.90 -9.39
CA ARG A 49 11.45 -10.21 -10.01
C ARG A 49 10.67 -11.12 -9.08
N SER A 50 9.42 -11.39 -9.43
CA SER A 50 8.57 -12.27 -8.64
C SER A 50 9.22 -13.65 -8.48
N PRO A 51 9.31 -14.19 -7.25
CA PRO A 51 9.78 -15.55 -7.02
C PRO A 51 8.79 -16.63 -7.51
N LEU A 52 7.54 -16.26 -7.76
CA LEU A 52 6.49 -17.15 -8.24
C LEU A 52 6.77 -17.57 -9.69
N ARG A 53 6.86 -18.87 -9.92
CA ARG A 53 7.08 -19.45 -11.25
C ARG A 53 5.74 -19.77 -11.92
N PRO A 54 5.63 -19.58 -13.24
CA PRO A 54 4.49 -20.10 -14.00
C PRO A 54 4.34 -21.60 -13.79
N SER A 55 3.12 -22.05 -13.58
CA SER A 55 2.79 -23.47 -13.40
C SER A 55 1.37 -23.76 -13.87
N CYS A 56 1.25 -24.71 -14.78
CA CYS A 56 -0.03 -25.28 -15.24
C CYS A 56 -0.16 -26.75 -14.83
N ALA A 57 0.71 -27.25 -13.94
CA ALA A 57 0.66 -28.64 -13.52
C ALA A 57 -0.67 -28.92 -12.80
N PRO A 58 -1.34 -30.05 -13.07
CA PRO A 58 -2.57 -30.39 -12.37
C PRO A 58 -2.26 -30.50 -10.87
N PRO A 59 -2.91 -29.69 -10.02
CA PRO A 59 -2.68 -29.76 -8.59
C PRO A 59 -3.20 -31.07 -8.02
N ALA A 60 -2.76 -31.41 -6.79
CA ALA A 60 -3.43 -32.44 -6.02
C ALA A 60 -4.90 -32.04 -5.85
N GLU A 61 -5.81 -32.88 -6.33
CA GLU A 61 -7.25 -32.60 -6.40
C GLU A 61 -7.83 -32.18 -5.03
N ALA A 62 -7.38 -32.84 -3.95
CA ALA A 62 -7.79 -32.50 -2.58
C ALA A 62 -7.37 -31.08 -2.15
N LEU A 63 -6.20 -30.60 -2.59
CA LEU A 63 -5.75 -29.22 -2.29
C LEU A 63 -6.63 -28.22 -3.04
N ARG A 64 -6.84 -28.45 -4.34
CA ARG A 64 -7.68 -27.59 -5.18
C ARG A 64 -9.08 -27.44 -4.59
N GLN A 65 -9.72 -28.56 -4.28
CA GLN A 65 -11.08 -28.58 -3.75
C GLN A 65 -11.18 -27.88 -2.39
N ARG A 66 -10.18 -28.06 -1.51
CA ARG A 66 -10.10 -27.34 -0.22
C ARG A 66 -10.02 -25.83 -0.42
N LEU A 67 -9.16 -25.36 -1.32
CA LEU A 67 -8.97 -23.93 -1.58
C LEU A 67 -10.19 -23.31 -2.29
N GLU A 68 -10.80 -24.00 -3.25
CA GLU A 68 -12.03 -23.57 -3.91
C GLU A 68 -13.19 -23.42 -2.92
N ASN A 69 -13.37 -24.38 -2.01
CA ASN A 69 -14.38 -24.29 -0.96
C ASN A 69 -14.13 -23.07 -0.05
N ARG A 70 -12.88 -22.82 0.34
CA ARG A 70 -12.52 -21.63 1.13
C ARG A 70 -12.77 -20.33 0.37
N LEU A 71 -12.52 -20.30 -0.94
CA LEU A 71 -12.80 -19.14 -1.79
C LEU A 71 -14.30 -18.82 -1.84
N VAL A 72 -15.14 -19.84 -2.01
CA VAL A 72 -16.60 -19.69 -1.95
C VAL A 72 -17.04 -19.14 -0.59
N VAL A 73 -16.48 -19.63 0.52
CA VAL A 73 -16.78 -19.12 1.86
C VAL A 73 -16.34 -17.65 2.02
N LEU A 74 -15.11 -17.30 1.58
CA LEU A 74 -14.61 -15.94 1.66
C LEU A 74 -15.53 -14.94 0.93
N GLN A 75 -16.03 -15.32 -0.25
CA GLN A 75 -16.87 -14.47 -1.10
C GLN A 75 -18.29 -14.31 -0.55
N ASN A 76 -18.86 -15.35 0.07
CA ASN A 76 -20.25 -15.32 0.56
C ASN A 76 -20.38 -14.81 1.99
N THR A 77 -19.39 -15.09 2.85
CA THR A 77 -19.43 -14.74 4.28
C THR A 77 -18.11 -14.10 4.72
N PRO A 78 -17.74 -12.91 4.16
CA PRO A 78 -16.52 -12.24 4.56
C PRO A 78 -16.61 -11.74 6.00
N HIS A 79 -15.64 -12.10 6.84
CA HIS A 79 -15.54 -11.54 8.18
C HIS A 79 -14.91 -10.14 8.09
N ARG A 80 -15.68 -9.11 8.48
CA ARG A 80 -15.28 -7.71 8.39
C ARG A 80 -15.18 -7.09 9.78
N VAL A 81 -14.15 -6.27 9.99
CA VAL A 81 -13.96 -5.48 11.20
C VAL A 81 -13.88 -4.01 10.79
N ALA A 82 -14.77 -3.18 11.33
CA ALA A 82 -14.69 -1.74 11.11
C ALA A 82 -13.52 -1.17 11.93
N ILE A 83 -12.62 -0.46 11.27
CA ILE A 83 -11.49 0.23 11.89
C ILE A 83 -11.76 1.73 11.95
N ASP A 84 -10.93 2.49 12.67
CA ASP A 84 -11.12 3.94 12.78
C ASP A 84 -10.97 4.63 11.41
N PRO A 85 -11.86 5.57 11.03
CA PRO A 85 -11.81 6.25 9.73
C PRO A 85 -10.56 7.10 9.52
N SER A 86 -9.77 7.43 10.55
CA SER A 86 -8.48 8.08 10.36
C SER A 86 -7.44 7.16 9.72
N ASN A 87 -7.63 5.84 9.76
CA ASN A 87 -6.64 4.85 9.33
C ASN A 87 -6.82 4.40 7.88
N PHE A 88 -7.71 5.00 7.10
CA PHE A 88 -7.83 4.74 5.67
C PHE A 88 -8.40 5.97 4.95
N GLY A 89 -8.34 5.98 3.63
CA GLY A 89 -8.85 7.10 2.84
C GLY A 89 -9.42 6.70 1.49
N GLN A 90 -9.88 7.69 0.73
CA GLN A 90 -10.23 7.48 -0.67
C GLN A 90 -8.96 7.25 -1.50
N ARG A 91 -9.11 6.47 -2.57
CA ARG A 91 -8.10 6.42 -3.63
C ARG A 91 -8.23 7.69 -4.47
N PHE A 92 -7.11 8.23 -4.90
CA PHE A 92 -7.02 9.42 -5.73
C PHE A 92 -7.02 9.03 -7.20
N ASP A 93 -7.75 9.81 -8.02
CA ASP A 93 -7.68 9.74 -9.48
C ASP A 93 -6.67 10.73 -10.07
N HIS A 94 -6.17 11.67 -9.24
CA HIS A 94 -5.12 12.62 -9.61
C HIS A 94 -4.06 12.72 -8.51
N ASP A 95 -2.80 12.83 -8.89
CA ASP A 95 -1.74 13.14 -7.94
C ASP A 95 -1.77 14.62 -7.52
N ALA A 96 -0.90 14.99 -6.57
CA ALA A 96 -0.78 16.33 -6.05
C ALA A 96 -0.27 17.38 -7.07
N PHE A 97 0.14 16.92 -8.26
CA PHE A 97 0.60 17.76 -9.37
C PHE A 97 -0.44 17.83 -10.50
N GLY A 98 -1.64 17.28 -10.30
CA GLY A 98 -2.75 17.29 -11.24
C GLY A 98 -2.65 16.25 -12.36
N ASN A 99 -1.71 15.30 -12.28
CA ASN A 99 -1.60 14.22 -13.26
C ASN A 99 -2.63 13.13 -12.95
N PRO A 100 -3.29 12.55 -13.97
CA PRO A 100 -4.17 11.41 -13.74
C PRO A 100 -3.37 10.22 -13.22
N VAL A 101 -3.88 9.58 -12.16
CA VAL A 101 -3.35 8.34 -11.61
C VAL A 101 -4.43 7.28 -11.59
N GLY A 102 -4.04 6.01 -11.74
CA GLY A 102 -5.00 4.91 -11.64
C GLY A 102 -5.34 4.61 -10.19
N SER A 103 -6.63 4.65 -9.85
CA SER A 103 -7.16 4.23 -8.55
C SER A 103 -7.48 2.73 -8.48
N THR A 104 -7.48 2.01 -9.61
CA THR A 104 -7.65 0.55 -9.60
C THR A 104 -6.43 -0.15 -8.98
N PRO A 105 -6.62 -1.07 -8.01
CA PRO A 105 -5.53 -1.85 -7.46
C PRO A 105 -4.74 -2.64 -8.51
N LYS A 106 -3.42 -2.63 -8.39
CA LYS A 106 -2.51 -3.28 -9.34
C LYS A 106 -1.38 -4.07 -8.67
N VAL A 107 -1.15 -3.88 -7.37
CA VAL A 107 -0.07 -4.53 -6.62
C VAL A 107 -0.60 -5.02 -5.28
N VAL A 108 -0.09 -6.14 -4.80
CA VAL A 108 -0.29 -6.59 -3.42
C VAL A 108 1.02 -6.48 -2.69
N VAL A 109 1.03 -5.76 -1.58
CA VAL A 109 2.16 -5.69 -0.66
C VAL A 109 1.85 -6.62 0.51
N LEU A 110 2.71 -7.63 0.68
CA LEU A 110 2.68 -8.54 1.81
C LEU A 110 3.38 -7.92 3.01
N HIS A 111 2.75 -8.10 4.17
CA HIS A 111 3.21 -7.63 5.48
C HIS A 111 3.21 -8.79 6.46
N GLU A 112 3.81 -8.55 7.62
CA GLU A 112 3.54 -9.30 8.84
C GLU A 112 3.16 -8.34 9.97
N THR A 113 2.48 -8.83 11.00
CA THR A 113 2.03 -8.00 12.12
C THR A 113 3.09 -7.77 13.20
N VAL A 114 4.21 -8.51 13.15
CA VAL A 114 5.26 -8.65 14.17
C VAL A 114 4.77 -9.28 15.48
N TYR A 115 3.55 -8.96 15.91
CA TYR A 115 2.87 -9.56 17.07
C TYR A 115 1.58 -10.30 16.65
N GLY A 116 0.80 -10.76 17.61
CA GLY A 116 -0.54 -11.29 17.34
C GLY A 116 -1.50 -10.34 16.61
N ILE A 117 -2.52 -10.90 15.96
CA ILE A 117 -3.50 -10.16 15.14
C ILE A 117 -4.27 -9.09 15.94
N GLY A 118 -4.49 -9.34 17.23
CA GLY A 118 -5.15 -8.41 18.13
C GLY A 118 -4.37 -7.11 18.34
N SER A 119 -3.03 -7.18 18.30
CA SER A 119 -2.17 -6.00 18.38
C SER A 119 -2.40 -5.07 17.20
N ALA A 120 -2.36 -5.62 15.97
CA ALA A 120 -2.65 -4.87 14.76
C ALA A 120 -4.08 -4.29 14.74
N LEU A 121 -5.08 -5.07 15.17
CA LEU A 121 -6.46 -4.60 15.28
C LEU A 121 -6.60 -3.43 16.24
N ASN A 122 -6.00 -3.50 17.41
CA ASN A 122 -6.05 -2.42 18.41
C ASN A 122 -5.46 -1.12 17.84
N THR A 123 -4.36 -1.21 17.10
CA THR A 123 -3.79 -0.06 16.39
C THR A 123 -4.80 0.50 15.38
N PHE A 124 -5.41 -0.35 14.53
CA PHE A 124 -6.33 0.15 13.50
C PHE A 124 -7.63 0.73 14.08
N LEU A 125 -8.04 0.28 15.26
CA LEU A 125 -9.19 0.80 16.01
C LEU A 125 -8.87 2.12 16.74
N THR A 126 -7.59 2.45 16.91
CA THR A 126 -7.16 3.67 17.59
C THR A 126 -7.20 4.85 16.61
N PRO A 127 -7.83 5.99 16.98
CA PRO A 127 -7.79 7.19 16.15
C PRO A 127 -6.36 7.75 16.05
N HIS A 128 -5.91 8.01 14.83
CA HIS A 128 -4.61 8.60 14.50
C HIS A 128 -4.81 9.92 13.73
N PRO A 129 -4.90 11.07 14.44
CA PRO A 129 -5.11 12.37 13.81
C PRO A 129 -3.88 12.87 13.06
N ASN A 130 -2.68 12.36 13.37
CA ASN A 130 -1.46 12.68 12.65
C ASN A 130 -1.25 11.67 11.53
N ASP A 131 -0.98 12.14 10.31
CA ASP A 131 -0.79 11.29 9.13
C ASP A 131 0.34 10.25 9.30
N ASP A 132 1.40 10.59 10.07
CA ASP A 132 2.54 9.71 10.29
C ASP A 132 2.21 8.50 11.19
N ASP A 133 1.15 8.59 12.01
CA ASP A 133 0.70 7.53 12.91
C ASP A 133 -0.35 6.62 12.25
N GLN A 134 -0.92 7.04 11.11
CA GLN A 134 -2.00 6.33 10.45
C GLN A 134 -1.50 5.03 9.79
N VAL A 135 -2.15 3.93 10.11
CA VAL A 135 -1.77 2.62 9.58
C VAL A 135 -2.98 1.70 9.43
N SER A 136 -3.02 0.98 8.31
CA SER A 136 -4.00 -0.09 8.09
C SER A 136 -3.58 -1.05 6.99
N TYR A 137 -4.18 -2.23 7.02
CA TYR A 137 -4.15 -3.19 5.92
C TYR A 137 -5.56 -3.48 5.42
N HIS A 138 -5.68 -4.07 4.23
CA HIS A 138 -6.99 -4.48 3.71
C HIS A 138 -7.45 -5.79 4.35
N THR A 139 -6.50 -6.70 4.55
CA THR A 139 -6.76 -8.03 5.12
C THR A 139 -5.67 -8.43 6.10
N LEU A 140 -6.07 -9.04 7.21
CA LEU A 140 -5.21 -9.73 8.16
C LEU A 140 -5.53 -11.23 8.15
N ILE A 141 -4.50 -12.06 8.30
CA ILE A 141 -4.64 -13.52 8.35
C ILE A 141 -4.04 -14.07 9.63
N GLY A 142 -4.88 -14.62 10.50
CA GLY A 142 -4.46 -15.23 11.76
C GLY A 142 -3.66 -16.52 11.56
N GLY A 143 -2.92 -16.95 12.59
CA GLY A 143 -2.09 -18.15 12.58
C GLY A 143 -2.87 -19.43 12.26
N ASP A 144 -4.16 -19.46 12.57
CA ASP A 144 -5.12 -20.54 12.26
C ASP A 144 -5.73 -20.44 10.85
N GLY A 145 -5.37 -19.41 10.08
CA GLY A 145 -5.90 -19.11 8.76
C GLY A 145 -7.26 -18.39 8.75
N ALA A 146 -7.69 -17.81 9.88
CA ALA A 146 -8.82 -16.89 9.91
C ALA A 146 -8.51 -15.63 9.09
N VAL A 147 -9.46 -15.18 8.27
CA VAL A 147 -9.32 -13.99 7.40
C VAL A 147 -10.17 -12.86 7.96
N LEU A 148 -9.55 -11.73 8.30
CA LEU A 148 -10.23 -10.51 8.74
C LEU A 148 -10.04 -9.41 7.70
N ASN A 149 -11.14 -8.90 7.15
CA ASN A 149 -11.11 -7.75 6.24
C ASN A 149 -11.35 -6.45 7.02
N THR A 150 -10.39 -5.52 6.95
CA THR A 150 -10.42 -4.27 7.73
C THR A 150 -10.63 -3.02 6.88
N VAL A 151 -10.18 -3.02 5.62
CA VAL A 151 -10.40 -1.91 4.67
C VAL A 151 -10.98 -2.45 3.37
N ASP A 152 -12.04 -1.83 2.86
CA ASP A 152 -12.61 -2.23 1.57
C ASP A 152 -11.57 -2.02 0.45
N PRO A 153 -11.36 -2.99 -0.46
CA PRO A 153 -10.42 -2.87 -1.57
C PRO A 153 -10.59 -1.62 -2.46
N SER A 154 -11.78 -1.00 -2.51
CA SER A 154 -11.97 0.27 -3.22
C SER A 154 -11.34 1.48 -2.52
N LEU A 155 -11.05 1.37 -1.23
CA LEU A 155 -10.42 2.40 -0.42
C LEU A 155 -8.91 2.21 -0.35
N ARG A 156 -8.22 3.26 0.09
CA ARG A 156 -6.78 3.33 0.28
C ARG A 156 -6.46 2.98 1.73
N ALA A 157 -5.85 1.82 1.97
CA ALA A 157 -5.20 1.51 3.23
C ALA A 157 -3.83 2.21 3.34
N PHE A 158 -3.33 2.37 4.57
CA PHE A 158 -2.08 3.07 4.85
C PHE A 158 -0.99 2.09 5.30
N GLY A 159 -0.57 1.23 4.38
CA GLY A 159 0.28 0.10 4.75
C GLY A 159 1.74 0.15 4.30
N ALA A 160 2.14 1.03 3.38
CA ALA A 160 3.51 1.01 2.81
C ALA A 160 4.33 2.30 2.95
N GLY A 161 3.79 3.37 3.54
CA GLY A 161 4.51 4.64 3.71
C GLY A 161 5.21 5.13 2.43
N ASN A 162 6.45 5.64 2.58
CA ASN A 162 7.32 6.04 1.47
C ASN A 162 7.78 4.81 0.67
N SER A 163 7.18 4.62 -0.51
CA SER A 163 7.30 3.36 -1.26
C SER A 163 7.14 3.54 -2.76
N ALA A 164 7.75 2.63 -3.52
CA ALA A 164 7.57 2.53 -4.97
C ALA A 164 7.63 1.07 -5.44
N PHE A 165 6.92 0.78 -6.54
CA PHE A 165 6.91 -0.53 -7.19
C PHE A 165 7.22 -0.39 -8.67
N ASN A 166 8.33 -0.96 -9.15
CA ASN A 166 8.75 -0.88 -10.56
C ASN A 166 8.74 0.54 -11.14
N GLY A 167 9.20 1.52 -10.36
CA GLY A 167 9.23 2.93 -10.77
C GLY A 167 7.89 3.66 -10.66
N LEU A 168 6.85 3.01 -10.13
CA LEU A 168 5.53 3.60 -9.90
C LEU A 168 5.34 3.98 -8.43
N TRP A 169 4.85 5.20 -8.21
CA TRP A 169 4.38 5.72 -6.93
C TRP A 169 3.32 6.80 -7.18
N VAL A 170 2.56 7.19 -6.16
CA VAL A 170 1.64 8.33 -6.23
C VAL A 170 1.96 9.29 -5.08
N ILE A 171 2.13 10.56 -5.42
CA ILE A 171 2.29 11.64 -4.44
C ILE A 171 0.93 12.30 -4.26
N THR A 172 0.31 12.10 -3.10
CA THR A 172 -1.03 12.64 -2.79
C THR A 172 -0.95 13.97 -2.03
N ASN A 173 0.20 14.26 -1.41
CA ASN A 173 0.50 15.52 -0.75
C ASN A 173 1.94 15.93 -1.13
N PRO A 174 2.20 17.14 -1.66
CA PRO A 174 3.54 17.55 -2.10
C PRO A 174 4.58 17.62 -0.98
N ARG A 175 4.16 17.59 0.29
CA ARG A 175 5.04 17.63 1.45
C ARG A 175 5.54 16.26 1.89
N VAL A 176 4.97 15.18 1.34
CA VAL A 176 5.34 13.80 1.69
C VAL A 176 5.88 13.06 0.46
N SER A 177 6.69 12.04 0.69
CA SER A 177 7.18 11.18 -0.38
C SER A 177 6.06 10.36 -1.02
N GLY A 178 6.28 9.91 -2.25
CA GLY A 178 5.29 9.08 -2.94
C GLY A 178 5.12 7.71 -2.30
N SER A 179 3.97 7.10 -2.57
CA SER A 179 3.59 5.82 -1.98
C SER A 179 2.87 4.93 -2.98
N VAL A 180 2.95 3.60 -2.78
CA VAL A 180 2.14 2.63 -3.51
C VAL A 180 0.71 2.52 -2.97
N ASN A 181 0.41 3.07 -1.79
CA ASN A 181 -0.88 2.92 -1.10
C ASN A 181 -2.08 3.22 -2.02
N ASN A 182 -1.97 4.19 -2.95
CA ASN A 182 -3.07 4.57 -3.84
C ASN A 182 -3.52 3.45 -4.80
N PHE A 183 -2.64 2.51 -5.14
CA PHE A 183 -2.91 1.41 -6.07
C PHE A 183 -2.51 0.03 -5.51
N ALA A 184 -2.15 -0.04 -4.22
CA ALA A 184 -1.84 -1.28 -3.52
C ALA A 184 -3.03 -1.83 -2.75
N LEU A 185 -3.06 -3.16 -2.64
CA LEU A 185 -3.75 -3.90 -1.59
C LEU A 185 -2.72 -4.40 -0.59
N HIS A 186 -3.10 -4.47 0.68
CA HIS A 186 -2.19 -4.82 1.76
C HIS A 186 -2.75 -6.02 2.49
N LEU A 187 -1.95 -7.09 2.56
CA LEU A 187 -2.28 -8.34 3.25
C LEU A 187 -1.20 -8.60 4.28
N SER A 188 -1.59 -8.72 5.55
CA SER A 188 -0.66 -9.05 6.62
C SER A 188 -0.92 -10.44 7.20
N LEU A 189 0.16 -11.15 7.49
CA LEU A 189 0.15 -12.43 8.18
C LEU A 189 0.44 -12.21 9.66
N GLU A 190 -0.33 -12.87 10.53
CA GLU A 190 0.00 -12.97 11.94
C GLU A 190 1.37 -13.64 12.10
N THR A 191 2.29 -12.95 12.77
CA THR A 191 3.62 -13.48 13.07
C THR A 191 3.49 -14.64 14.07
N PRO A 192 4.21 -15.76 13.89
CA PRO A 192 4.22 -16.84 14.88
C PRO A 192 4.85 -16.37 16.19
N LEU A 193 4.55 -17.07 17.29
CA LEU A 193 5.00 -16.70 18.63
C LEU A 193 6.53 -16.57 18.76
N ASP A 194 7.31 -17.35 17.99
CA ASP A 194 8.76 -17.29 17.97
C ASP A 194 9.34 -16.20 17.04
N GLY A 195 8.48 -15.30 16.55
CA GLY A 195 8.86 -14.13 15.77
C GLY A 195 8.36 -12.81 16.36
N GLU A 196 7.80 -12.81 17.57
CA GLU A 196 7.35 -11.60 18.28
C GLU A 196 8.51 -10.78 18.86
N ASP A 197 9.49 -10.49 18.01
CA ASP A 197 10.74 -9.82 18.31
C ASP A 197 11.30 -9.11 17.06
N ASN A 198 12.52 -8.59 17.18
CA ASN A 198 13.23 -7.89 16.10
C ASN A 198 14.20 -8.80 15.32
N ASP A 199 14.18 -10.11 15.54
CA ASP A 199 15.10 -11.01 14.85
C ASP A 199 14.77 -11.08 13.35
N PRO A 200 15.76 -11.31 12.48
CA PRO A 200 15.57 -11.27 11.04
C PRO A 200 14.74 -12.45 10.49
N SER A 201 14.41 -13.43 11.32
CA SER A 201 13.72 -14.66 10.93
C SER A 201 13.00 -15.31 12.10
N HIS A 202 11.90 -16.01 11.82
CA HIS A 202 11.16 -16.88 12.73
C HIS A 202 10.85 -18.23 12.06
N SER A 203 10.12 -19.14 12.73
CA SER A 203 9.75 -20.48 12.22
C SER A 203 8.98 -20.51 10.90
N GLY A 204 8.51 -19.37 10.41
CA GLY A 204 7.66 -19.22 9.23
C GLY A 204 6.16 -19.32 9.54
N TYR A 205 5.36 -19.19 8.49
CA TYR A 205 3.90 -19.13 8.59
C TYR A 205 3.24 -20.51 8.47
N SER A 206 2.06 -20.65 9.06
CA SER A 206 1.33 -21.92 9.08
C SER A 206 0.78 -22.29 7.69
N SER A 207 0.53 -23.58 7.46
CA SER A 207 -0.13 -24.06 6.24
C SER A 207 -1.52 -23.42 6.05
N ALA A 208 -2.23 -23.13 7.14
CA ALA A 208 -3.53 -22.49 7.11
C ALA A 208 -3.45 -21.02 6.69
N GLN A 209 -2.40 -20.31 7.11
CA GLN A 209 -2.11 -18.95 6.64
C GLN A 209 -1.85 -18.92 5.13
N TYR A 210 -1.02 -19.84 4.62
CA TYR A 210 -0.78 -19.91 3.18
C TYR A 210 -2.05 -20.26 2.38
N ASP A 211 -2.89 -21.17 2.88
CA ASP A 211 -4.18 -21.49 2.26
C ASP A 211 -5.09 -20.26 2.18
N ALA A 212 -5.25 -19.56 3.30
CA ALA A 212 -6.06 -18.35 3.38
C ALA A 212 -5.52 -17.23 2.48
N MET A 213 -4.20 -17.01 2.50
CA MET A 213 -3.54 -16.01 1.67
C MET A 213 -3.74 -16.29 0.18
N ALA A 214 -3.55 -17.53 -0.26
CA ALA A 214 -3.75 -17.90 -1.66
C ALA A 214 -5.19 -17.63 -2.13
N VAL A 215 -6.17 -17.86 -1.25
CA VAL A 215 -7.59 -17.60 -1.52
C VAL A 215 -7.88 -16.10 -1.63
N VAL A 216 -7.39 -15.28 -0.69
CA VAL A 216 -7.55 -13.81 -0.73
C VAL A 216 -6.89 -13.22 -1.98
N LEU A 217 -5.66 -13.64 -2.27
CA LEU A 217 -4.93 -13.19 -3.46
C LEU A 217 -5.65 -13.58 -4.75
N THR A 218 -6.19 -14.80 -4.81
CA THR A 218 -6.98 -15.27 -5.96
C THR A 218 -8.22 -14.41 -6.18
N ASP A 219 -8.96 -14.09 -5.12
CA ASP A 219 -10.12 -13.19 -5.21
C ASP A 219 -9.71 -11.82 -5.78
N TRP A 220 -8.69 -11.19 -5.21
CA TRP A 220 -8.20 -9.88 -5.67
C TRP A 220 -7.69 -9.90 -7.10
N MET A 221 -6.87 -10.89 -7.47
CA MET A 221 -6.36 -11.04 -8.83
C MET A 221 -7.49 -11.20 -9.84
N ARG A 222 -8.53 -11.98 -9.52
CA ARG A 222 -9.71 -12.15 -10.40
C ARG A 222 -10.54 -10.87 -10.48
N ARG A 223 -10.70 -10.15 -9.36
CA ARG A 223 -11.50 -8.92 -9.28
C ARG A 223 -10.84 -7.73 -9.99
N PHE A 224 -9.51 -7.62 -9.91
CA PHE A 224 -8.76 -6.45 -10.40
C PHE A 224 -7.87 -6.73 -11.62
N GLY A 225 -7.72 -7.99 -12.01
CA GLY A 225 -7.04 -8.37 -13.26
C GLY A 225 -5.52 -8.17 -13.27
N PHE A 226 -4.87 -8.05 -12.11
CA PHE A 226 -3.40 -7.99 -12.05
C PHE A 226 -2.79 -9.40 -11.93
N PRO A 227 -1.59 -9.62 -12.49
CA PRO A 227 -0.98 -10.93 -12.52
C PRO A 227 -0.21 -11.24 -11.23
N ALA A 228 0.13 -12.50 -10.98
CA ALA A 228 0.77 -12.94 -9.73
C ALA A 228 2.15 -12.27 -9.51
N GLN A 229 2.79 -11.81 -10.59
CA GLN A 229 4.05 -11.08 -10.52
C GLN A 229 3.93 -9.74 -9.79
N ASN A 230 2.71 -9.22 -9.60
CA ASN A 230 2.46 -8.00 -8.85
C ASN A 230 2.21 -8.25 -7.35
N ILE A 231 2.44 -9.48 -6.87
CA ILE A 231 2.55 -9.78 -5.45
C ILE A 231 3.99 -9.52 -5.05
N THR A 232 4.21 -8.65 -4.07
CA THR A 232 5.52 -8.22 -3.59
C THR A 232 5.53 -8.11 -2.07
N THR A 233 6.67 -7.74 -1.48
CA THR A 233 6.84 -7.59 -0.04
C THR A 233 6.97 -6.14 0.34
N HIS A 234 6.67 -5.81 1.60
CA HIS A 234 6.91 -4.48 2.13
C HIS A 234 8.39 -4.09 2.03
N ARG A 235 9.28 -5.02 2.38
CA ARG A 235 10.74 -4.87 2.18
C ARG A 235 11.13 -4.46 0.77
N TYR A 236 10.46 -4.99 -0.24
CA TYR A 236 10.78 -4.63 -1.63
C TYR A 236 10.31 -3.21 -1.95
N VAL A 237 9.08 -2.82 -1.59
CA VAL A 237 8.54 -1.52 -2.00
C VAL A 237 9.08 -0.34 -1.17
N ASP A 238 9.57 -0.62 0.04
CA ASP A 238 10.09 0.38 0.95
C ASP A 238 11.31 1.12 0.37
N LEU A 239 11.23 2.45 0.38
CA LEU A 239 12.32 3.34 -0.06
C LEU A 239 13.21 3.78 1.10
N GLY A 240 12.76 3.65 2.35
CA GLY A 240 13.55 3.97 3.55
C GLY A 240 14.56 2.89 3.91
N GLY A 241 14.30 1.64 3.55
CA GLY A 241 15.16 0.50 3.89
C GLY A 241 14.98 0.01 5.33
N GLU A 242 13.90 0.44 5.99
CA GLU A 242 13.57 0.12 7.38
C GLU A 242 12.68 -1.12 7.50
N ARG A 243 12.06 -1.54 6.40
CA ARG A 243 11.08 -2.64 6.39
C ARG A 243 11.69 -3.97 5.96
N GLY A 244 11.51 -4.99 6.79
CA GLY A 244 12.04 -6.34 6.58
C GLY A 244 11.00 -7.39 6.18
N ASP A 245 9.72 -7.04 6.24
CA ASP A 245 8.59 -7.95 6.25
C ASP A 245 8.09 -8.36 4.84
N PRO A 246 7.44 -9.54 4.73
CA PRO A 246 7.34 -10.59 5.77
C PRO A 246 8.65 -11.40 5.90
N ARG A 247 9.11 -11.60 7.13
CA ARG A 247 10.24 -12.48 7.45
C ARG A 247 9.88 -13.95 7.22
N SER A 248 10.87 -14.79 6.95
CA SER A 248 10.71 -16.24 6.77
C SER A 248 9.58 -16.67 5.79
N PHE A 249 9.26 -15.83 4.79
CA PHE A 249 8.21 -16.11 3.83
C PHE A 249 8.60 -17.19 2.81
N ASP A 250 7.78 -18.23 2.71
CA ASP A 250 7.96 -19.34 1.78
C ASP A 250 7.14 -19.11 0.49
N TRP A 251 7.84 -18.60 -0.52
CA TRP A 251 7.28 -18.41 -1.85
C TRP A 251 6.81 -19.70 -2.52
N ARG A 252 7.46 -20.84 -2.23
CA ARG A 252 7.08 -22.13 -2.81
C ARG A 252 5.77 -22.61 -2.20
N ALA A 253 5.55 -22.38 -0.90
CA ALA A 253 4.27 -22.68 -0.25
C ALA A 253 3.11 -21.88 -0.88
N LEU A 254 3.31 -20.59 -1.16
CA LEU A 254 2.31 -19.79 -1.88
C LEU A 254 2.13 -20.26 -3.33
N GLU A 255 3.23 -20.51 -4.05
CA GLU A 255 3.24 -20.94 -5.46
C GLU A 255 2.38 -22.19 -5.68
N VAL A 256 2.54 -23.21 -4.84
CA VAL A 256 1.77 -24.46 -4.93
C VAL A 256 0.26 -24.20 -4.85
N ARG A 257 -0.17 -23.26 -4.01
CA ARG A 257 -1.59 -22.96 -3.77
C ARG A 257 -2.19 -22.07 -4.85
N LEU A 258 -1.44 -21.07 -5.32
CA LEU A 258 -1.87 -20.25 -6.46
C LEU A 258 -1.93 -21.08 -7.75
N ALA A 259 -0.98 -22.00 -7.97
CA ALA A 259 -1.06 -22.96 -9.06
C ALA A 259 -2.30 -23.85 -8.94
N ALA A 260 -2.63 -24.31 -7.73
CA ALA A 260 -3.83 -25.11 -7.51
C ALA A 260 -5.14 -24.39 -7.81
N LEU A 261 -5.18 -23.06 -7.64
CA LEU A 261 -6.30 -22.20 -7.99
C LEU A 261 -6.26 -21.70 -9.46
N GLY A 262 -5.29 -22.18 -10.24
CA GLY A 262 -5.11 -21.83 -11.66
C GLY A 262 -4.51 -20.44 -11.91
N MET A 263 -4.04 -19.75 -10.87
CA MET A 263 -3.59 -18.35 -10.96
C MET A 263 -2.19 -18.18 -11.54
N LEU A 264 -1.43 -19.27 -11.71
CA LEU A 264 -0.06 -19.27 -12.24
C LEU A 264 0.05 -19.89 -13.64
N CYS A 265 -1.07 -20.32 -14.23
CA CYS A 265 -1.03 -20.81 -15.60
C CYS A 265 -1.09 -19.61 -16.55
N PRO A 266 -0.13 -19.45 -17.48
CA PRO A 266 -0.19 -18.37 -18.47
C PRO A 266 -1.49 -18.46 -19.26
N SER A 267 -2.17 -17.32 -19.44
CA SER A 267 -3.26 -17.21 -20.40
C SER A 267 -2.75 -17.67 -21.77
N ARG A 268 -3.45 -18.62 -22.40
CA ARG A 268 -3.17 -19.04 -23.78
C ARG A 268 -3.48 -17.91 -24.76
#